data_AF-A0A3B9ZM49-F1
#
_entry.id   AF-A0A3B9ZM49-F1
#
_cell.length_a   1.000
_cell.length_b   1.000
_cell.length_c   1.000
_cell.angle_alpha   90.00
_cell.angle_beta   90.00
_cell.angle_gamma   90.00
#
_symmetry.space_group_name_H-M   'P 1'
#
loop_
_entity.id
_entity.type
_entity.pdbx_description
1 polymer ?
#
loop_
_entity_poly.entity_id
_entity_poly.type
_entity_poly.pdbx_seq_one_letter_code
_entity_poly.pdbx_strand_id
1 'polypeptide(L)'
;MKKIIFWVISGFLLCNCQANNSNSNHSGVNGQEKTASNKLVVLAPKLTKSTIIYEIKKACEPIIDRIDSSLSKLKKVEKKLTIYAVPHTPVTIWYSEIDQPVKIECAVTDDSGVFTNTFKFYFLDGHLWYSDQIFARYLFDVDKLQFWMDENWKINDIPTVDFNNREASIKGIIAELLSK
;
A
#
# COMPACT_ATOMS: atom_id res chain seq x y z
N MET A 1 -13.87 47.31 18.67
CA MET A 1 -13.44 46.19 17.81
C MET A 1 -14.54 45.12 17.79
N LYS A 2 -14.85 44.66 16.56
CA LYS A 2 -15.68 43.51 16.13
C LYS A 2 -17.03 43.25 16.83
N LYS A 3 -18.10 43.61 16.11
CA LYS A 3 -19.50 43.25 16.35
C LYS A 3 -19.76 41.80 15.89
N ILE A 4 -20.47 41.04 16.71
CA ILE A 4 -20.94 39.67 16.41
C ILE A 4 -22.35 39.80 15.82
N ILE A 5 -22.57 39.19 14.64
CA ILE A 5 -23.88 39.11 13.99
C ILE A 5 -24.32 37.64 14.06
N PHE A 6 -25.41 37.40 14.77
CA PHE A 6 -26.17 36.14 14.73
C PHE A 6 -27.21 36.24 13.61
N TRP A 7 -27.26 35.23 12.74
CA TRP A 7 -28.41 34.97 11.89
C TRP A 7 -29.06 33.66 12.33
N VAL A 8 -30.31 33.79 12.80
CA VAL A 8 -31.29 32.72 12.96
C VAL A 8 -32.17 32.75 11.73
N ILE A 9 -32.29 31.64 11.01
CA ILE A 9 -33.49 31.35 10.22
C ILE A 9 -33.90 29.91 10.48
N SER A 10 -34.99 29.80 11.24
CA SER A 10 -35.83 28.62 11.39
C SER A 10 -36.79 28.56 10.20
N GLY A 11 -37.10 27.36 9.70
CA GLY A 11 -37.99 27.14 8.57
C GLY A 11 -38.29 25.67 8.37
N PHE A 12 -39.30 25.20 9.09
CA PHE A 12 -39.79 23.83 9.24
C PHE A 12 -40.73 23.38 8.09
N LEU A 13 -41.01 22.06 8.09
CA LEU A 13 -42.11 21.29 7.43
C LEU A 13 -41.76 20.65 6.08
N LEU A 14 -41.43 19.34 6.02
CA LEU A 14 -42.26 18.13 6.14
C LEU A 14 -43.28 17.94 5.00
N CYS A 15 -43.07 16.88 4.21
CA CYS A 15 -44.13 15.92 3.90
C CYS A 15 -43.54 14.57 3.46
N ASN A 16 -43.97 13.54 4.19
CA ASN A 16 -43.78 12.12 3.93
C ASN A 16 -44.81 11.67 2.88
N CYS A 17 -44.44 10.81 1.93
CA CYS A 17 -45.37 9.89 1.28
C CYS A 17 -44.68 8.54 1.05
N GLN A 18 -45.40 7.50 1.43
CA GLN A 18 -45.00 6.10 1.54
C GLN A 18 -45.42 5.32 0.28
N ALA A 19 -44.62 4.31 -0.06
CA ALA A 19 -44.84 3.12 -0.92
C ALA A 19 -45.92 3.12 -2.02
N ASN A 20 -45.51 2.75 -3.24
CA ASN A 20 -46.24 1.75 -4.02
C ASN A 20 -45.33 0.99 -5.00
N ASN A 21 -45.52 -0.32 -5.05
CA ASN A 21 -44.86 -1.29 -5.92
C ASN A 21 -45.66 -1.40 -7.24
N SER A 22 -45.00 -1.39 -8.41
CA SER A 22 -45.50 -2.00 -9.65
C SER A 22 -44.42 -2.00 -10.75
N ASN A 23 -44.28 -3.17 -11.34
CA ASN A 23 -43.36 -3.58 -12.38
C ASN A 23 -43.85 -3.10 -13.77
N SER A 24 -42.99 -2.59 -14.65
CA SER A 24 -43.25 -2.61 -16.10
C SER A 24 -41.96 -2.50 -16.92
N ASN A 25 -41.82 -3.45 -17.84
CA ASN A 25 -40.74 -3.61 -18.80
C ASN A 25 -40.64 -2.46 -19.83
N HIS A 26 -39.41 -2.38 -20.38
CA HIS A 26 -39.06 -2.10 -21.77
C HIS A 26 -38.51 -0.70 -22.14
N SER A 27 -37.32 -0.79 -22.76
CA SER A 27 -36.73 0.08 -23.78
C SER A 27 -35.96 1.34 -23.35
N GLY A 28 -34.71 1.41 -23.85
CA GLY A 28 -34.07 2.69 -24.17
C GLY A 28 -32.64 2.86 -23.69
N VAL A 29 -31.69 2.35 -24.47
CA VAL A 29 -30.52 3.09 -25.00
C VAL A 29 -29.98 4.23 -24.13
N ASN A 30 -28.77 4.09 -23.57
CA ASN A 30 -27.61 4.84 -24.06
C ASN A 30 -26.34 4.49 -23.30
N GLY A 31 -25.22 4.71 -23.98
CA GLY A 31 -23.90 4.32 -23.57
C GLY A 31 -23.47 4.90 -22.23
N GLN A 32 -22.81 4.05 -21.46
CA GLN A 32 -21.58 4.47 -20.81
C GLN A 32 -20.54 3.43 -21.18
N GLU A 33 -19.66 3.84 -22.10
CA GLU A 33 -18.28 3.38 -22.09
C GLU A 33 -17.83 3.36 -20.62
N LYS A 34 -17.78 2.15 -20.04
CA LYS A 34 -16.89 1.92 -18.92
C LYS A 34 -15.50 2.09 -19.50
N THR A 35 -14.97 3.31 -19.42
CA THR A 35 -13.54 3.51 -19.37
C THR A 35 -13.10 2.68 -18.17
N ALA A 36 -12.69 1.44 -18.43
CA ALA A 36 -12.08 0.58 -17.45
C ALA A 36 -10.78 1.28 -17.10
N SER A 37 -10.83 2.17 -16.11
CA SER A 37 -9.64 2.65 -15.43
C SER A 37 -8.93 1.38 -14.98
N ASN A 38 -7.77 1.11 -15.58
CA ASN A 38 -6.88 0.00 -15.28
C ASN A 38 -6.23 0.19 -13.89
N LYS A 39 -6.98 0.75 -12.94
CA LYS A 39 -6.55 0.93 -11.56
C LYS A 39 -6.34 -0.45 -10.98
N LEU A 40 -5.10 -0.76 -10.64
CA LEU A 40 -4.73 -1.95 -9.89
C LEU A 40 -5.37 -1.86 -8.49
N VAL A 41 -6.63 -2.27 -8.37
CA VAL A 41 -7.33 -2.36 -7.08
C VAL A 41 -6.96 -3.69 -6.47
N VAL A 42 -6.02 -3.66 -5.52
CA VAL A 42 -5.60 -4.84 -4.77
C VAL A 42 -5.83 -4.53 -3.29
N LEU A 43 -6.73 -5.29 -2.68
CA LEU A 43 -7.06 -5.14 -1.27
C LEU A 43 -6.07 -5.93 -0.43
N ALA A 44 -5.63 -5.33 0.69
CA ALA A 44 -4.84 -6.03 1.68
C ALA A 44 -5.63 -7.23 2.23
N PRO A 45 -4.97 -8.37 2.48
CA PRO A 45 -5.62 -9.50 3.13
C PRO A 45 -5.94 -9.15 4.58
N LYS A 46 -7.10 -9.60 5.07
CA LYS A 46 -7.46 -9.45 6.48
C LYS A 46 -6.74 -10.52 7.29
N LEU A 47 -5.71 -10.14 8.02
CA LEU A 47 -4.90 -11.04 8.83
C LEU A 47 -4.99 -10.62 10.30
N THR A 48 -4.96 -11.60 11.21
CA THR A 48 -4.97 -11.37 12.66
C THR A 48 -3.78 -12.08 13.28
N LYS A 49 -3.47 -11.75 14.54
CA LYS A 49 -2.39 -12.43 15.28
C LYS A 49 -2.58 -13.94 15.41
N SER A 50 -3.79 -14.45 15.20
CA SER A 50 -4.11 -15.88 15.23
C SER A 50 -4.05 -16.56 13.86
N THR A 51 -3.81 -15.82 12.78
CA THR A 51 -3.70 -16.41 11.44
C THR A 51 -2.47 -17.30 11.36
N ILE A 52 -2.62 -18.52 10.86
CA ILE A 52 -1.51 -19.47 10.75
C ILE A 52 -0.59 -19.08 9.58
N ILE A 53 0.70 -19.42 9.70
CA ILE A 53 1.75 -19.04 8.74
C ILE A 53 1.38 -19.37 7.28
N TYR A 54 0.83 -20.57 7.05
CA TYR A 54 0.41 -21.01 5.71
C TYR A 54 -0.64 -20.09 5.10
N GLU A 55 -1.58 -19.59 5.90
CA GLU A 55 -2.64 -18.68 5.44
C GLU A 55 -2.09 -17.29 5.12
N ILE A 56 -1.12 -16.79 5.91
CA ILE A 56 -0.45 -15.52 5.63
C ILE A 56 0.23 -15.59 4.27
N LYS A 57 1.05 -16.62 4.04
CA LYS A 57 1.77 -16.82 2.78
C LYS A 57 0.81 -16.93 1.60
N LYS A 58 -0.19 -17.81 1.70
CA LYS A 58 -1.22 -18.02 0.67
C LYS A 58 -2.02 -16.75 0.34
N ALA A 59 -2.19 -15.85 1.31
CA ALA A 59 -2.88 -14.59 1.10
C ALA A 59 -1.98 -13.52 0.46
N CYS A 60 -0.69 -13.50 0.78
CA CYS A 60 0.25 -12.46 0.31
C CYS A 60 0.84 -12.75 -1.08
N GLU A 61 1.23 -13.99 -1.37
CA GLU A 61 1.88 -14.34 -2.65
C GLU A 61 1.06 -13.93 -3.89
N PRO A 62 -0.26 -14.21 -3.98
CA PRO A 62 -1.03 -13.82 -5.16
C PRO A 62 -1.11 -12.29 -5.37
N ILE A 63 -1.00 -11.51 -4.29
CA ILE A 63 -0.97 -10.05 -4.36
C ILE A 63 0.38 -9.57 -4.90
N ILE A 64 1.47 -10.13 -4.37
CA ILE A 64 2.84 -9.85 -4.83
C ILE A 64 2.96 -10.19 -6.32
N ASP A 65 2.55 -11.39 -6.72
CA ASP A 65 2.61 -11.87 -8.12
C ASP A 65 1.82 -10.97 -9.07
N ARG A 66 0.66 -10.47 -8.61
CA ARG A 66 -0.17 -9.55 -9.39
C ARG A 66 0.50 -8.18 -9.55
N ILE A 67 1.12 -7.65 -8.48
CA ILE A 67 1.89 -6.41 -8.56
C ILE A 67 3.05 -6.59 -9.54
N ASP A 68 3.84 -7.64 -9.38
CA ASP A 68 5.02 -7.92 -10.20
C ASP A 68 4.66 -8.09 -11.69
N SER A 69 3.57 -8.79 -11.97
CA SER A 69 3.07 -8.98 -13.34
C SER A 69 2.56 -7.68 -13.99
N SER A 70 2.28 -6.64 -13.19
CA SER A 70 1.77 -5.35 -13.67
C SER A 70 2.88 -4.32 -13.97
N LEU A 71 4.10 -4.52 -13.45
CA LEU A 71 5.15 -3.50 -13.44
C LEU A 71 5.54 -2.98 -14.83
N SER A 72 5.45 -3.81 -15.87
CA SER A 72 5.77 -3.43 -17.25
C SER A 72 4.85 -2.35 -17.83
N LYS A 73 3.69 -2.12 -17.21
CA LYS A 73 2.70 -1.11 -17.59
C LYS A 73 2.79 0.15 -16.74
N LEU A 74 3.60 0.14 -15.70
CA LEU A 74 3.69 1.22 -14.72
C LEU A 74 4.80 2.21 -15.06
N LYS A 75 4.67 3.44 -14.55
CA LYS A 75 5.70 4.46 -14.67
C LYS A 75 6.91 4.05 -13.82
N LYS A 76 8.05 3.79 -14.46
CA LYS A 76 9.31 3.41 -13.82
C LYS A 76 10.20 4.64 -13.62
N VAL A 77 10.75 4.80 -12.42
CA VAL A 77 11.76 5.81 -12.08
C VAL A 77 12.98 5.10 -11.50
N GLU A 78 14.16 5.39 -12.02
CA GLU A 78 15.43 4.85 -11.54
C GLU A 78 16.28 5.99 -10.98
N LYS A 79 16.91 5.76 -9.83
CA LYS A 79 17.82 6.71 -9.20
C LYS A 79 18.92 6.00 -8.41
N LYS A 80 19.92 6.77 -8.01
CA LYS A 80 21.01 6.33 -7.14
C LYS A 80 21.00 7.18 -5.87
N LEU A 81 20.86 6.55 -4.73
CA LEU A 81 20.77 7.22 -3.42
C LEU A 81 21.85 6.71 -2.48
N THR A 82 22.09 7.42 -1.39
CA THR A 82 22.88 6.90 -0.27
C THR A 82 21.91 6.26 0.70
N ILE A 83 21.90 4.93 0.80
CA ILE A 83 20.98 4.19 1.69
C ILE A 83 21.83 3.36 2.65
N TYR A 84 21.56 3.43 3.95
CA TYR A 84 22.38 2.79 4.99
C TYR A 84 23.89 3.10 4.90
N ALA A 85 24.22 4.36 4.62
CA ALA A 85 25.59 4.82 4.37
C ALA A 85 26.31 4.14 3.18
N VAL A 86 25.59 3.37 2.35
CA VAL A 86 26.10 2.85 1.08
C VAL A 86 25.79 3.87 -0.01
N PRO A 87 26.81 4.52 -0.60
CA PRO A 87 26.60 5.52 -1.63
C PRO A 87 26.20 4.86 -2.96
N HIS A 88 25.51 5.64 -3.79
CA HIS A 88 25.13 5.26 -5.15
C HIS A 88 24.28 3.98 -5.26
N THR A 89 23.61 3.59 -4.19
CA THR A 89 22.69 2.45 -4.13
C THR A 89 21.63 2.58 -5.22
N PRO A 90 21.58 1.65 -6.19
CA PRO A 90 20.54 1.62 -7.20
C PRO A 90 19.15 1.44 -6.58
N VAL A 91 18.22 2.31 -6.98
CA VAL A 91 16.83 2.27 -6.54
C VAL A 91 15.93 2.38 -7.77
N THR A 92 14.95 1.48 -7.86
CA THR A 92 13.90 1.51 -8.87
C THR A 92 12.54 1.63 -8.20
N ILE A 93 11.72 2.55 -8.69
CA ILE A 93 10.38 2.83 -8.15
C ILE A 93 9.37 2.74 -9.29
N TRP A 94 8.28 2.02 -9.05
CA TRP A 94 7.15 1.96 -9.96
C TRP A 94 5.98 2.72 -9.36
N TYR A 95 5.40 3.61 -10.16
CA TYR A 95 4.24 4.43 -9.81
C TYR A 95 3.01 4.01 -10.63
N SER A 96 1.85 4.07 -9.99
CA SER A 96 0.56 3.93 -10.65
C SER A 96 0.26 5.12 -11.57
N GLU A 97 -0.83 5.01 -12.35
CA GLU A 97 -1.30 6.09 -13.23
C GLU A 97 -1.67 7.39 -12.47
N ILE A 98 -1.93 7.29 -11.16
CA ILE A 98 -2.23 8.43 -10.28
C ILE A 98 -1.02 8.86 -9.43
N ASP A 99 0.19 8.54 -9.88
CA ASP A 99 1.47 8.90 -9.24
C ASP A 99 1.63 8.42 -7.79
N GLN A 100 0.96 7.32 -7.40
CA GLN A 100 1.20 6.65 -6.12
C GLN A 100 2.25 5.54 -6.27
N PRO A 101 3.14 5.32 -5.29
CA PRO A 101 4.08 4.21 -5.33
C PRO A 101 3.33 2.87 -5.31
N VAL A 102 3.82 1.91 -6.09
CA VAL A 102 3.30 0.53 -6.17
C VAL A 102 4.36 -0.46 -5.71
N LYS A 103 5.61 -0.25 -6.15
CA LYS A 103 6.76 -1.05 -5.74
C LYS A 103 8.03 -0.22 -5.68
N ILE A 104 8.93 -0.55 -4.76
CA ILE A 104 10.31 -0.08 -4.74
C ILE A 104 11.24 -1.30 -4.67
N GLU A 105 12.29 -1.29 -5.46
CA GLU A 105 13.43 -2.19 -5.33
C GLU A 105 14.68 -1.36 -5.01
N CYS A 106 15.35 -1.71 -3.92
CA CYS A 106 16.59 -1.08 -3.46
C CYS A 106 17.69 -2.14 -3.44
N ALA A 107 18.78 -1.92 -4.16
CA ALA A 107 19.92 -2.83 -4.12
C ALA A 107 20.57 -2.85 -2.74
N VAL A 108 21.21 -3.98 -2.42
CA VAL A 108 21.92 -4.21 -1.17
C VAL A 108 23.27 -4.83 -1.49
N THR A 109 24.31 -4.31 -0.84
CA THR A 109 25.68 -4.82 -0.98
C THR A 109 25.91 -6.02 -0.09
N ASP A 110 26.75 -6.95 -0.55
CA ASP A 110 27.39 -7.93 0.33
C ASP A 110 28.57 -7.33 1.09
N ASP A 111 29.28 -8.18 1.84
CA ASP A 111 30.46 -7.81 2.64
C ASP A 111 31.63 -7.27 1.79
N SER A 112 31.63 -7.52 0.47
CA SER A 112 32.63 -6.99 -0.46
C SER A 112 32.24 -5.64 -1.07
N GLY A 113 31.07 -5.11 -0.72
CA GLY A 113 30.53 -3.87 -1.29
C GLY A 113 29.89 -4.06 -2.66
N VAL A 114 29.67 -5.30 -3.11
CA VAL A 114 29.05 -5.61 -4.41
C VAL A 114 27.54 -5.74 -4.23
N PHE A 115 26.76 -5.05 -5.07
CA PHE A 115 25.31 -5.16 -5.08
C PHE A 115 24.87 -6.52 -5.62
N THR A 116 24.49 -7.44 -4.72
CA THR A 116 24.11 -8.82 -5.06
C THR A 116 22.66 -9.15 -4.76
N ASN A 117 21.98 -8.33 -3.96
CA ASN A 117 20.61 -8.57 -3.51
C ASN A 117 19.75 -7.31 -3.62
N THR A 118 18.44 -7.45 -3.44
CA THR A 118 17.50 -6.33 -3.37
C THR A 118 16.57 -6.46 -2.17
N PHE A 119 16.31 -5.34 -1.51
CA PHE A 119 15.14 -5.17 -0.68
C PHE A 119 13.98 -4.70 -1.54
N LYS A 120 12.80 -5.26 -1.29
CA LYS A 120 11.58 -4.94 -2.03
C LYS A 120 10.53 -4.39 -1.09
N PHE A 121 9.80 -3.38 -1.55
CA PHE A 121 8.70 -2.77 -0.83
C PHE A 121 7.50 -2.69 -1.74
N TYR A 122 6.34 -3.12 -1.25
CA TYR A 122 5.09 -3.19 -2.01
C TYR A 122 4.04 -2.33 -1.33
N PHE A 123 3.30 -1.62 -2.15
CA PHE A 123 2.34 -0.62 -1.71
C PHE A 123 0.94 -0.96 -2.24
N LEU A 124 -0.06 -0.77 -1.38
CA LEU A 124 -1.47 -0.87 -1.73
C LEU A 124 -2.11 0.50 -1.50
N ASP A 125 -2.73 1.07 -2.55
CA ASP A 125 -3.30 2.43 -2.53
C ASP A 125 -2.32 3.50 -2.02
N GLY A 126 -1.02 3.33 -2.30
CA GLY A 126 0.05 4.24 -1.88
C GLY A 126 0.57 4.04 -0.45
N HIS A 127 -0.02 3.14 0.33
CA HIS A 127 0.42 2.79 1.68
C HIS A 127 1.37 1.59 1.65
N LEU A 128 2.40 1.61 2.49
CA LEU A 128 3.29 0.46 2.63
C LEU A 128 2.48 -0.72 3.17
N TRP A 129 2.54 -1.84 2.46
CA TRP A 129 1.81 -3.06 2.81
C TRP A 129 2.74 -4.22 3.11
N TYR A 130 3.80 -4.39 2.31
CA TYR A 130 4.72 -5.52 2.47
C TYR A 130 6.16 -5.10 2.18
N SER A 131 7.11 -5.58 2.99
CA SER A 131 8.54 -5.44 2.74
C SER A 131 9.21 -6.81 2.79
N ASP A 132 9.98 -7.12 1.74
CA ASP A 132 10.77 -8.33 1.59
C ASP A 132 12.25 -7.97 1.66
N GLN A 133 12.93 -8.47 2.69
CA GLN A 133 14.34 -8.24 2.96
C GLN A 133 15.06 -9.60 3.09
N ILE A 134 16.38 -9.59 2.96
CA ILE A 134 17.22 -10.81 2.83
C ILE A 134 16.87 -11.89 3.88
N PHE A 135 16.66 -11.50 5.14
CA PHE A 135 16.37 -12.42 6.26
C PHE A 135 15.04 -12.11 6.98
N ALA A 136 14.18 -11.27 6.39
CA ALA A 136 12.97 -10.86 7.07
C ALA A 136 11.88 -10.38 6.12
N ARG A 137 10.64 -10.59 6.53
CA ARG A 137 9.44 -10.10 5.86
C ARG A 137 8.60 -9.30 6.84
N TYR A 138 8.07 -8.18 6.38
CA TYR A 138 7.29 -7.26 7.19
C TYR A 138 5.95 -7.04 6.53
N LEU A 139 4.88 -7.24 7.28
CA LEU A 139 3.54 -6.95 6.80
C LEU A 139 2.91 -5.81 7.59
N PHE A 140 2.34 -4.86 6.88
CA PHE A 140 1.76 -3.65 7.39
C PHE A 140 0.26 -3.62 7.10
N ASP A 141 -0.49 -3.04 8.03
CA ASP A 141 -1.89 -2.66 7.86
C ASP A 141 -1.99 -1.15 8.06
N VAL A 142 -2.35 -0.43 6.98
CA VAL A 142 -2.39 1.05 6.93
C VAL A 142 -1.11 1.66 7.53
N ASP A 143 0.04 1.31 6.96
CA ASP A 143 1.38 1.73 7.41
C ASP A 143 1.77 1.28 8.83
N LYS A 144 0.96 0.49 9.56
CA LYS A 144 1.34 -0.01 10.88
C LYS A 144 1.83 -1.45 10.78
N LEU A 145 3.02 -1.73 11.28
CA LEU A 145 3.61 -3.07 11.28
C LEU A 145 2.71 -4.01 12.09
N GLN A 146 2.32 -5.14 11.50
CA GLN A 146 1.50 -6.17 12.14
C GLN A 146 2.28 -7.47 12.35
N PHE A 147 3.13 -7.82 11.39
CA PHE A 147 3.91 -9.05 11.42
C PHE A 147 5.36 -8.79 11.07
N TRP A 148 6.26 -9.35 11.88
CA TRP A 148 7.67 -9.53 11.56
C TRP A 148 7.91 -11.02 11.42
N MET A 149 8.26 -11.45 10.21
CA MET A 149 8.53 -12.84 9.87
C MET A 149 9.97 -13.03 9.40
N ASP A 150 10.48 -14.25 9.52
CA ASP A 150 11.73 -14.66 8.87
C ASP A 150 11.52 -14.98 7.38
N GLU A 151 12.58 -15.44 6.70
CA GLU A 151 12.53 -15.80 5.29
C GLU A 151 11.65 -17.01 4.96
N ASN A 152 11.29 -17.80 5.98
CA ASN A 152 10.42 -18.96 5.90
C ASN A 152 8.97 -18.63 6.30
N TRP A 153 8.63 -17.35 6.42
CA TRP A 153 7.32 -16.83 6.83
C TRP A 153 6.94 -17.15 8.28
N LYS A 154 7.88 -17.63 9.10
CA LYS A 154 7.62 -17.86 10.51
C LYS A 154 7.51 -16.53 11.24
N ILE A 155 6.43 -16.36 12.00
CA ILE A 155 6.24 -15.17 12.84
C ILE A 155 7.27 -15.21 13.97
N ASN A 156 8.04 -14.13 14.09
CA ASN A 156 9.02 -13.98 15.15
C ASN A 156 8.36 -13.38 16.39
N ASP A 157 8.73 -13.91 17.56
CA ASP A 157 8.41 -13.28 18.84
C ASP A 157 9.45 -12.20 19.11
N ILE A 158 9.03 -10.93 19.00
CA ILE A 158 9.92 -9.76 19.04
C ILE A 158 9.42 -8.82 20.15
N PRO A 159 10.31 -8.32 21.03
CA PRO A 159 9.93 -7.31 22.00
C PRO A 159 9.28 -6.09 21.34
N THR A 160 8.24 -5.52 21.97
CA THR A 160 7.49 -4.40 21.41
C THR A 160 8.37 -3.19 21.06
N VAL A 161 9.44 -2.96 21.82
CA VAL A 161 10.40 -1.88 21.53
C VAL A 161 11.11 -2.08 20.20
N ASP A 162 11.60 -3.30 19.93
CA ASP A 162 12.30 -3.64 18.68
C ASP A 162 11.34 -3.61 17.50
N PHE A 163 10.11 -4.07 17.72
CA PHE A 163 9.04 -4.03 16.73
C PHE A 163 8.72 -2.58 16.30
N ASN A 164 8.57 -1.67 17.25
CA ASN A 164 8.32 -0.25 16.98
C ASN A 164 9.53 0.43 16.32
N ASN A 165 10.75 0.14 16.81
CA ASN A 165 11.98 0.66 16.22
C ASN A 165 12.12 0.22 14.76
N ARG A 166 11.78 -1.03 14.47
CA ARG A 166 11.82 -1.56 13.10
C ARG A 166 10.78 -0.92 12.20
N GLU A 167 9.55 -0.72 12.67
CA GLU A 167 8.53 0.03 11.95
C GLU A 167 9.02 1.44 11.59
N ALA A 168 9.52 2.17 12.58
CA ALA A 168 10.04 3.53 12.39
C ALA A 168 11.22 3.57 11.41
N SER A 169 12.15 2.62 11.53
CA SER A 169 13.29 2.49 10.63
C SER A 169 12.83 2.27 9.18
N ILE A 170 11.94 1.30 8.93
CA ILE A 170 11.44 1.01 7.57
C ILE A 170 10.73 2.23 6.98
N LYS A 171 9.88 2.92 7.76
CA LYS A 171 9.21 4.15 7.32
C LYS A 171 10.21 5.25 6.95
N GLY A 172 11.25 5.43 7.75
CA GLY A 172 12.30 6.42 7.49
C GLY A 172 13.00 6.16 6.16
N ILE A 173 13.35 4.90 5.88
CA ILE A 173 13.96 4.49 4.62
C ILE A 173 13.00 4.73 3.46
N ILE A 174 11.72 4.36 3.58
CA ILE A 174 10.74 4.62 2.53
C ILE A 174 10.59 6.12 2.23
N ALA A 175 10.57 6.97 3.25
CA ALA A 175 10.50 8.42 3.07
C ALA A 175 11.71 8.96 2.30
N GLU A 176 12.91 8.47 2.61
CA GLU A 176 14.14 8.79 1.86
C GLU A 176 14.09 8.25 0.42
N LEU A 177 13.63 7.01 0.23
CA LEU A 177 13.49 6.42 -1.10
C LEU A 177 12.46 7.15 -1.95
N LEU A 178 11.44 7.77 -1.37
CA LEU A 178 10.41 8.52 -2.08
C LEU A 178 10.70 10.03 -2.19
N SER A 179 11.77 10.53 -1.56
CA SER A 179 12.15 11.94 -1.70
C SER A 179 12.60 12.25 -3.14
N LYS A 180 12.39 13.50 -3.56
CA LYS A 180 12.78 13.99 -4.88
C LYS A 180 14.28 14.24 -4.97
#